data_AF-A0A9Y1ZDE0-F1
#
_entry.id   AF-A0A9Y1ZDE0-F1
#
_cell.length_a   1.000
_cell.length_b   1.000
_cell.length_c   1.000
_cell.angle_alpha   90.00
_cell.angle_beta   90.00
_cell.angle_gamma   90.00
#
_symmetry.space_group_name_H-M   'P 1'
#
loop_
_entity.id
_entity.type
_entity.pdbx_description
1 polymer ?
#
loop_
_entity_poly.entity_id
_entity_poly.type
_entity_poly.pdbx_seq_one_letter_code
_entity_poly.pdbx_strand_id
1 'polypeptide(L)'
;TKPGALMITSLTTSTIITTASTHWLLAWLSLELNTLSILPMMMKLPHPRMVEATTKYFLIQATAAATILFASTINAWQTGQWSITHTNTTLTTTMITTALMLKLGIAPAHLWYPEILQGSTLYIATLISTWQKLAPMALLFMMHNSLNISTILALATISTI
;
A
#
# COMPACT_ATOMS: atom_id res chain seq x y z
N THR A 1 -1.48 14.00 26.11
CA THR A 1 -2.30 13.27 25.10
C THR A 1 -1.50 12.06 24.67
N LYS A 2 -2.02 10.83 24.80
CA LYS A 2 -1.22 9.61 24.55
C LYS A 2 -0.84 9.56 23.05
N PRO A 3 0.45 9.55 22.68
CA PRO A 3 0.89 9.61 21.27
C PRO A 3 0.26 8.49 20.42
N GLY A 4 -0.02 7.32 21.02
CA GLY A 4 -0.70 6.23 20.32
C GLY A 4 -2.12 6.55 19.83
N ALA A 5 -2.87 7.45 20.49
CA ALA A 5 -4.22 7.82 20.05
C ALA A 5 -4.17 8.65 18.76
N LEU A 6 -3.23 9.59 18.67
CA LEU A 6 -3.00 10.40 17.46
C LEU A 6 -2.67 9.51 16.26
N MET A 7 -1.85 8.48 16.48
CA MET A 7 -1.40 7.57 15.43
C MET A 7 -2.53 6.65 14.93
N ILE A 8 -3.39 6.17 15.84
CA ILE A 8 -4.57 5.40 15.44
C ILE A 8 -5.54 6.31 14.66
N THR A 9 -5.75 7.55 15.11
CA THR A 9 -6.61 8.47 14.38
C THR A 9 -6.06 8.77 12.98
N SER A 10 -4.75 9.03 12.81
CA SER A 10 -4.18 9.27 11.49
C SER A 10 -4.22 8.04 10.58
N LEU A 11 -4.07 6.84 11.15
CA LEU A 11 -4.19 5.58 10.44
C LEU A 11 -5.63 5.32 9.97
N THR A 12 -6.64 5.64 10.78
CA THR A 12 -8.04 5.54 10.37
C THR A 12 -8.43 6.60 9.34
N THR A 13 -8.04 7.86 9.55
CA THR A 13 -8.38 8.96 8.62
C THR A 13 -7.74 8.75 7.26
N SER A 14 -6.47 8.32 7.21
CA SER A 14 -5.81 7.99 5.95
C SER A 14 -6.55 6.90 5.18
N THR A 15 -6.99 5.82 5.84
CA THR A 15 -7.80 4.79 5.16
C THR A 15 -9.14 5.33 4.64
N ILE A 16 -9.83 6.18 5.40
CA ILE A 16 -11.09 6.80 4.96
C ILE A 16 -10.85 7.68 3.73
N ILE A 17 -9.78 8.49 3.73
CA ILE A 17 -9.45 9.35 2.60
C ILE A 17 -9.10 8.51 1.37
N THR A 18 -8.36 7.38 1.52
CA THR A 18 -8.11 6.49 0.36
C THR A 18 -9.40 5.96 -0.25
N THR A 19 -10.36 5.50 0.58
CA THR A 19 -11.62 4.94 0.10
C THR A 19 -12.57 5.97 -0.52
N ALA A 20 -12.47 7.23 -0.09
CA ALA A 20 -13.29 8.33 -0.60
C ALA A 20 -12.63 9.09 -1.76
N SER A 21 -11.35 8.83 -2.04
CA SER A 21 -10.59 9.58 -3.03
C SER A 21 -11.02 9.24 -4.47
N THR A 22 -11.14 10.27 -5.31
CA THR A 22 -11.38 10.14 -6.75
C THR A 22 -10.15 10.50 -7.59
N HIS A 23 -9.18 11.18 -6.97
CA HIS A 23 -7.97 11.71 -7.60
C HIS A 23 -6.73 10.96 -7.13
N TRP A 24 -5.87 10.53 -8.06
CA TRP A 24 -4.68 9.72 -7.78
C TRP A 24 -3.73 10.34 -6.75
N LEU A 25 -3.45 11.65 -6.85
CA LEU A 25 -2.57 12.34 -5.90
C LEU A 25 -3.09 12.26 -4.46
N LEU A 26 -4.40 12.37 -4.26
CA LEU A 26 -5.01 12.31 -2.93
C LEU A 26 -4.98 10.86 -2.38
N ALA A 27 -5.23 9.87 -3.24
CA ALA A 27 -5.07 8.47 -2.90
C ALA A 27 -3.64 8.16 -2.46
N TRP A 28 -2.65 8.63 -3.23
CA TRP A 28 -1.23 8.45 -2.92
C TRP A 28 -0.85 9.10 -1.58
N LEU A 29 -1.23 10.37 -1.37
CA LEU A 29 -0.92 11.09 -0.13
C LEU A 29 -1.51 10.36 1.08
N SER A 30 -2.70 9.79 0.93
CA SER A 30 -3.35 9.02 1.98
C SER A 30 -2.66 7.69 2.25
N LEU A 31 -2.14 7.01 1.21
CA LEU A 31 -1.31 5.82 1.40
C LEU A 31 0.00 6.15 2.15
N GLU A 32 0.63 7.29 1.88
CA GLU A 32 1.84 7.73 2.59
C GLU A 32 1.55 8.16 4.04
N LEU A 33 0.40 8.79 4.30
CA LEU A 33 -0.02 9.05 5.67
C LEU A 33 -0.25 7.75 6.45
N ASN A 34 -0.79 6.73 5.80
CA ASN A 34 -0.98 5.41 6.41
C ASN A 34 0.37 4.76 6.77
N THR A 35 1.35 4.79 5.87
CA THR A 35 2.70 4.23 6.14
C THR A 35 3.42 5.01 7.24
N LEU A 36 3.39 6.34 7.23
CA LEU A 36 4.02 7.16 8.27
C LEU A 36 3.35 6.99 9.63
N SER A 37 2.04 6.77 9.66
CA SER A 37 1.30 6.58 10.92
C SER A 37 1.67 5.28 11.65
N ILE A 38 2.02 4.21 10.94
CA ILE A 38 2.34 2.91 11.56
C ILE A 38 3.80 2.80 12.03
N LEU A 39 4.75 3.53 11.43
CA LEU A 39 6.19 3.39 11.78
C LEU A 39 6.50 3.65 13.26
N PRO A 40 6.03 4.74 13.90
CA PRO A 40 6.35 4.93 15.31
C PRO A 40 5.57 3.96 16.23
N MET A 41 4.52 3.29 15.73
CA MET A 41 3.82 2.24 16.47
C MET A 41 4.69 0.98 16.52
N MET A 42 5.41 0.67 15.43
CA MET A 42 6.41 -0.41 15.34
C MET A 42 7.59 -0.18 16.29
N MET A 43 8.03 1.07 16.44
CA MET A 43 9.23 1.44 17.20
C MET A 43 9.00 1.75 18.68
N LYS A 44 7.87 1.35 19.26
CA LYS A 44 7.56 1.66 20.68
C LYS A 44 8.61 1.16 21.68
N LEU A 45 9.23 0.02 21.40
CA LEU A 45 10.30 -0.57 22.20
C LEU A 45 11.49 -0.79 21.24
N PRO A 46 12.63 -0.10 21.39
CA PRO A 46 13.73 -0.23 20.45
C PRO A 46 14.51 -1.52 20.72
N HIS A 47 14.03 -2.63 20.16
CA HIS A 47 14.80 -3.89 20.03
C HIS A 47 15.42 -3.93 18.63
N PRO A 48 16.68 -4.37 18.43
CA PRO A 48 17.36 -4.36 17.13
C PRO A 48 16.53 -5.02 16.01
N ARG A 49 15.88 -6.14 16.33
CA ARG A 49 14.97 -6.84 15.40
C ARG A 49 13.73 -6.03 15.00
N MET A 50 13.15 -5.25 15.93
CA MET A 50 12.02 -4.37 15.61
C MET A 50 12.45 -3.21 14.72
N VAL A 51 13.67 -2.68 14.94
CA VAL A 51 14.24 -1.65 14.09
C VAL A 51 14.41 -2.15 12.67
N GLU A 52 15.00 -3.34 12.49
CA GLU A 52 15.17 -3.97 11.17
C GLU A 52 13.83 -4.24 10.48
N ALA A 53 12.84 -4.77 11.20
CA ALA A 53 11.51 -4.98 10.64
C ALA A 53 10.85 -3.65 10.21
N THR A 54 11.02 -2.58 11.00
CA THR A 54 10.47 -1.26 10.68
C THR A 54 11.15 -0.65 9.47
N THR A 55 12.47 -0.75 9.34
CA THR A 55 13.20 -0.22 8.18
C THR A 55 12.85 -0.99 6.91
N LYS A 56 12.74 -2.32 6.97
CA LYS A 56 12.26 -3.15 5.85
C LYS A 56 10.84 -2.75 5.43
N TYR A 57 9.93 -2.62 6.39
CA TYR A 57 8.56 -2.17 6.12
C TYR A 57 8.55 -0.80 5.43
N PHE A 58 9.31 0.17 5.96
CA PHE A 58 9.40 1.51 5.39
C PHE A 58 9.86 1.49 3.94
N LEU A 59 10.98 0.82 3.65
CA LEU A 59 11.57 0.79 2.30
C LEU A 59 10.61 0.19 1.27
N ILE A 60 9.92 -0.90 1.62
CA ILE A 60 9.01 -1.59 0.72
C ILE A 60 7.75 -0.77 0.49
N GLN A 61 7.21 -0.16 1.54
CA GLN A 61 6.01 0.64 1.42
C GLN A 61 6.26 1.98 0.71
N ALA A 62 7.45 2.57 0.88
CA ALA A 62 7.89 3.78 0.19
C ALA A 62 8.17 3.51 -1.30
N THR A 63 8.81 2.39 -1.64
CA THR A 63 9.00 1.99 -3.05
C THR A 63 7.67 1.71 -3.75
N ALA A 64 6.73 1.06 -3.06
CA ALA A 64 5.38 0.86 -3.58
C ALA A 64 4.61 2.19 -3.76
N ALA A 65 4.74 3.14 -2.83
CA ALA A 65 4.09 4.43 -2.97
C ALA A 65 4.73 5.30 -4.07
N ALA A 66 6.07 5.28 -4.20
CA ALA A 66 6.78 5.97 -5.27
C ALA A 66 6.41 5.44 -6.66
N THR A 67 6.25 4.12 -6.80
CA THR A 67 5.80 3.50 -8.07
C THR A 67 4.36 3.87 -8.42
N ILE A 68 3.45 3.96 -7.44
CA ILE A 68 2.08 4.48 -7.66
C ILE A 68 2.11 5.93 -8.14
N LEU A 69 2.90 6.80 -7.48
CA LEU A 69 3.03 8.20 -7.91
C LEU A 69 3.56 8.28 -9.33
N PHE A 70 4.64 7.56 -9.63
CA PHE A 70 5.25 7.56 -10.95
C PHE A 70 4.31 7.03 -12.04
N ALA A 71 3.54 5.98 -11.76
CA ALA A 71 2.53 5.49 -12.71
C ALA A 71 1.39 6.51 -12.91
N SER A 72 0.97 7.20 -11.85
CA SER A 72 -0.08 8.23 -11.95
C SER A 72 0.38 9.47 -12.72
N THR A 73 1.65 9.88 -12.59
CA THR A 73 2.21 11.00 -13.35
C THR A 73 2.37 10.65 -14.83
N ILE A 74 2.74 9.40 -15.16
CA ILE A 74 2.73 8.92 -16.56
C ILE A 74 1.30 8.97 -17.12
N ASN A 75 0.30 8.50 -16.35
CA ASN A 75 -1.10 8.55 -16.79
C ASN A 75 -1.56 9.99 -17.05
N ALA A 76 -1.25 10.91 -16.14
CA ALA A 76 -1.59 12.32 -16.28
C ALA A 76 -0.84 12.98 -17.44
N TRP A 77 0.42 12.61 -17.68
CA TRP A 77 1.20 13.10 -18.82
C TRP A 77 0.62 12.61 -20.16
N GLN A 78 0.14 11.37 -20.23
CA GLN A 78 -0.42 10.78 -21.46
C GLN A 78 -1.86 11.21 -21.74
N THR A 79 -2.71 11.34 -20.71
CA THR A 79 -4.16 11.54 -20.86
C THR A 79 -4.66 12.90 -20.38
N GLY A 80 -3.83 13.65 -19.63
CA GLY A 80 -4.23 14.87 -18.95
C GLY A 80 -5.15 14.65 -17.74
N GLN A 81 -5.47 13.39 -17.39
CA GLN A 81 -6.44 13.05 -16.36
C GLN A 81 -5.76 12.46 -15.12
N TRP A 82 -6.27 12.84 -13.96
CA TRP A 82 -5.82 12.35 -12.64
C TRP A 82 -6.86 11.47 -11.93
N SER A 83 -7.98 11.17 -12.59
CA SER A 83 -9.05 10.37 -12.02
C SER A 83 -8.66 8.90 -11.91
N ILE A 84 -9.09 8.25 -10.83
CA ILE A 84 -8.80 6.83 -10.56
C ILE A 84 -9.54 5.91 -11.54
N THR A 85 -10.79 6.26 -11.87
CA THR A 85 -11.68 5.47 -12.71
C THR A 85 -11.31 5.45 -14.19
N HIS A 86 -10.52 6.43 -14.67
CA HIS A 86 -10.11 6.55 -16.08
C HIS A 86 -8.59 6.40 -16.24
N THR A 87 -8.06 5.27 -15.77
CA THR A 87 -6.67 4.88 -16.01
C THR A 87 -6.57 4.08 -17.31
N ASN A 88 -6.35 4.77 -18.43
CA ASN A 88 -6.59 4.18 -19.75
C ASN A 88 -5.40 3.40 -20.34
N THR A 89 -4.18 3.59 -19.83
CA THR A 89 -3.01 2.95 -20.45
C THR A 89 -2.63 1.64 -19.77
N THR A 90 -2.38 0.60 -20.57
CA THR A 90 -2.00 -0.74 -20.08
C THR A 90 -0.72 -0.71 -19.24
N LEU A 91 0.22 0.16 -19.60
CA LEU A 91 1.46 0.34 -18.83
C LEU A 91 1.18 0.91 -17.43
N THR A 92 0.34 1.94 -17.32
CA THR A 92 0.06 2.58 -16.01
C THR A 92 -0.75 1.66 -15.10
N THR A 93 -1.77 1.00 -15.65
CA THR A 93 -2.58 0.04 -14.91
C THR A 93 -1.73 -1.12 -14.39
N THR A 94 -0.86 -1.70 -15.23
CA THR A 94 0.04 -2.78 -14.81
C THR A 94 1.02 -2.33 -13.73
N MET A 95 1.65 -1.16 -13.86
CA MET A 95 2.53 -0.61 -12.82
C MET A 95 1.81 -0.36 -11.49
N ILE A 96 0.59 0.18 -11.53
CA ILE A 96 -0.21 0.40 -10.31
C ILE A 96 -0.60 -0.93 -9.69
N THR A 97 -0.99 -1.93 -10.50
CA THR A 97 -1.32 -3.26 -9.96
C THR A 97 -0.13 -3.91 -9.28
N THR A 98 1.07 -3.89 -9.88
CA THR A 98 2.26 -4.49 -9.26
C THR A 98 2.67 -3.75 -7.99
N ALA A 99 2.55 -2.42 -7.96
CA ALA A 99 2.78 -1.63 -6.75
C ALA A 99 1.78 -1.94 -5.63
N LEU A 100 0.49 -2.11 -5.95
CA LEU A 100 -0.53 -2.52 -4.99
C LEU A 100 -0.30 -3.95 -4.48
N MET A 101 0.13 -4.88 -5.33
CA MET A 101 0.53 -6.23 -4.92
C MET A 101 1.72 -6.19 -3.95
N LEU A 102 2.70 -5.32 -4.20
CA LEU A 102 3.82 -5.10 -3.28
C LEU A 102 3.33 -4.58 -1.92
N LYS A 103 2.37 -3.65 -1.87
CA LYS A 103 1.77 -3.19 -0.60
C LYS A 103 0.99 -4.29 0.13
N LEU A 104 0.28 -5.15 -0.60
CA LEU A 104 -0.52 -6.24 -0.05
C LEU A 104 0.30 -7.47 0.38
N GLY A 105 1.52 -7.61 -0.13
CA GLY A 105 2.39 -8.75 0.17
C GLY A 105 1.96 -10.03 -0.54
N ILE A 106 1.37 -9.89 -1.73
CA ILE A 106 0.93 -11.02 -2.55
C ILE A 106 2.12 -11.55 -3.36
N ALA A 107 2.15 -12.85 -3.68
CA ALA A 107 3.18 -13.44 -4.52
C ALA A 107 3.33 -12.69 -5.86
N PRO A 108 4.56 -12.50 -6.38
CA PRO A 108 5.86 -12.93 -5.85
C PRO A 108 6.41 -12.03 -4.72
N ALA A 109 5.78 -10.90 -4.44
CA ALA A 109 6.22 -9.89 -3.49
C ALA A 109 5.81 -10.19 -2.03
N HIS A 110 5.83 -11.45 -1.60
CA HIS A 110 5.39 -11.86 -0.25
C HIS A 110 6.54 -11.95 0.76
N LEU A 111 7.80 -11.98 0.31
CA LEU A 111 8.97 -12.30 1.15
C LEU A 111 9.17 -11.34 2.33
N TRP A 112 8.74 -10.10 2.21
CA TRP A 112 8.86 -9.11 3.28
C TRP A 112 7.87 -9.35 4.43
N TYR A 113 6.74 -9.96 4.14
CA TYR A 113 5.63 -10.07 5.07
C TYR A 113 5.95 -10.98 6.28
N PRO A 114 6.47 -12.22 6.12
CA PRO A 114 6.81 -13.08 7.25
C PRO A 114 7.88 -12.48 8.18
N GLU A 115 8.92 -11.86 7.61
CA GLU A 115 10.03 -11.30 8.39
C GLU A 115 9.58 -10.15 9.31
N ILE A 116 8.70 -9.28 8.79
CA ILE A 116 8.20 -8.13 9.55
C ILE A 116 7.24 -8.59 10.65
N LEU A 117 6.38 -9.57 10.37
CA LEU A 117 5.51 -10.14 11.38
C LEU A 117 6.32 -10.75 12.52
N GLN A 118 7.37 -11.51 12.21
CA GLN A 118 8.23 -12.16 13.21
C GLN A 118 9.04 -11.16 14.03
N GLY A 119 9.42 -10.02 13.43
CA GLY A 119 10.15 -8.95 14.11
C GLY A 119 9.29 -8.01 14.94
N SER A 120 7.96 -8.08 14.81
CA SER A 120 7.00 -7.16 15.45
C SER A 120 6.28 -7.78 16.64
N THR A 121 5.62 -6.94 17.46
CA THR A 121 4.73 -7.43 18.52
C THR A 121 3.41 -7.96 17.93
N LEU A 122 2.74 -8.87 18.64
CA LEU A 122 1.49 -9.49 18.17
C LEU A 122 0.41 -8.46 17.82
N TYR A 123 0.29 -7.37 18.58
CA TYR A 123 -0.65 -6.28 18.29
C TYR A 123 -0.38 -5.58 16.95
N ILE A 124 0.89 -5.45 16.56
CA ILE A 124 1.28 -4.79 15.32
C ILE A 124 1.13 -5.77 14.16
N ALA A 125 1.48 -7.04 14.39
CA ALA A 125 1.26 -8.12 13.44
C ALA A 125 -0.23 -8.23 13.04
N THR A 126 -1.16 -8.12 14.01
CA THR A 126 -2.60 -8.10 13.70
C THR A 126 -3.00 -6.85 12.92
N LEU A 127 -2.45 -5.69 13.24
CA LEU A 127 -2.74 -4.44 12.53
C LEU A 127 -2.24 -4.46 11.07
N ILE A 128 -1.01 -4.96 10.83
CA ILE A 128 -0.43 -5.10 9.49
C ILE A 128 -1.21 -6.14 8.67
N SER A 129 -1.62 -7.25 9.29
CA SER A 129 -2.33 -8.32 8.57
C SER A 129 -3.78 -7.98 8.22
N THR A 130 -4.43 -7.07 8.97
CA THR A 130 -5.85 -6.71 8.78
C THR A 130 -6.03 -5.30 8.23
N TRP A 131 -5.60 -4.27 8.97
CA TRP A 131 -5.92 -2.88 8.66
C TRP A 131 -5.14 -2.34 7.47
N GLN A 132 -3.84 -2.66 7.38
CA GLN A 132 -3.00 -2.18 6.27
C GLN A 132 -3.44 -2.74 4.91
N LYS A 133 -4.24 -3.80 4.87
CA LYS A 133 -4.77 -4.38 3.62
C LYS A 133 -6.01 -3.64 3.09
N LEU A 134 -6.73 -2.89 3.91
CA LEU A 134 -8.00 -2.26 3.52
C LEU A 134 -7.82 -1.19 2.44
N ALA A 135 -6.88 -0.27 2.63
CA ALA A 135 -6.66 0.84 1.69
C ALA A 135 -6.18 0.36 0.29
N PRO A 136 -5.16 -0.52 0.17
CA PRO A 136 -4.76 -1.07 -1.12
C PRO A 136 -5.87 -1.89 -1.79
N MET A 137 -6.67 -2.64 -1.02
CA MET A 137 -7.79 -3.41 -1.56
C MET A 137 -8.89 -2.50 -2.13
N ALA A 138 -9.18 -1.39 -1.45
CA ALA A 138 -10.13 -0.39 -1.95
C ALA A 138 -9.68 0.23 -3.28
N LEU A 139 -8.38 0.51 -3.44
CA LEU A 139 -7.83 1.04 -4.70
C LEU A 139 -7.95 0.02 -5.85
N LEU A 140 -7.67 -1.26 -5.59
CA LEU A 140 -7.90 -2.32 -6.58
C LEU A 140 -9.37 -2.38 -6.99
N PHE A 141 -10.29 -2.26 -6.03
CA PHE A 141 -11.72 -2.25 -6.32
C PHE A 141 -12.13 -1.04 -7.17
N MET A 142 -11.66 0.16 -6.84
CA MET A 142 -11.96 1.37 -7.63
C MET A 142 -11.42 1.30 -9.06
N MET A 143 -10.33 0.57 -9.28
CA MET A 143 -9.74 0.36 -10.60
C MET A 143 -10.36 -0.78 -11.40
N HIS A 144 -11.37 -1.50 -10.90
CA HIS A 144 -11.79 -2.80 -11.48
C HIS A 144 -12.06 -2.77 -12.99
N ASN A 145 -12.52 -1.64 -13.54
CA ASN A 145 -12.84 -1.48 -14.97
C ASN A 145 -11.59 -1.37 -15.86
N SER A 146 -10.48 -0.86 -15.36
CA SER A 146 -9.25 -0.63 -16.12
C SER A 146 -8.16 -1.68 -15.86
N LEU A 147 -8.43 -2.64 -14.96
CA LEU A 147 -7.47 -3.69 -14.63
C LEU A 147 -7.21 -4.60 -15.83
N ASN A 148 -5.92 -4.83 -16.11
CA ASN A 148 -5.52 -5.79 -17.12
C ASN A 148 -5.72 -7.23 -16.58
N ILE A 149 -6.66 -7.96 -17.19
CA ILE A 149 -7.00 -9.32 -16.80
C ILE A 149 -5.80 -10.27 -16.89
N SER A 150 -4.95 -10.10 -17.91
CA SER A 150 -3.79 -10.98 -18.11
C SER A 150 -2.78 -10.89 -16.96
N THR A 151 -2.54 -9.68 -16.43
CA THR A 151 -1.61 -9.50 -15.31
C THR A 151 -2.19 -10.01 -13.99
N ILE A 152 -3.49 -9.83 -13.76
CA ILE A 152 -4.14 -10.36 -12.56
C ILE A 152 -4.14 -11.89 -12.58
N LEU A 153 -4.45 -12.51 -13.72
CA LEU A 153 -4.41 -13.96 -13.85
C LEU A 153 -2.99 -14.50 -13.65
N ALA A 154 -1.98 -13.85 -14.22
CA ALA A 154 -0.59 -14.24 -14.00
C ALA A 154 -0.17 -14.16 -12.53
N LEU A 155 -0.55 -13.08 -11.83
CA LEU A 155 -0.30 -12.95 -10.39
C LEU A 155 -1.05 -14.03 -9.59
N ALA A 156 -2.29 -14.33 -9.97
CA ALA A 156 -3.10 -15.36 -9.33
C ALA A 156 -2.47 -16.75 -9.48
N THR A 157 -2.01 -17.13 -10.68
CA THR A 157 -1.36 -18.44 -10.89
C THR A 157 -0.04 -18.53 -10.15
N ILE A 158 0.76 -17.45 -10.11
CA ILE A 158 2.00 -17.40 -9.32
C ILE A 158 1.70 -17.54 -7.82
N SER A 159 0.54 -17.08 -7.33
CA SER A 159 0.17 -17.21 -5.91
C SER A 159 -0.26 -18.61 -5.50
N THR A 160 -0.73 -19.42 -6.45
CA THR A 160 -1.17 -20.81 -6.20
C THR A 160 -0.04 -21.83 -6.24
N ILE A 161 1.11 -21.45 -6.82
CA ILE A 161 2.31 -22.29 -6.95
C ILE A 161 3.22 -21.98 -5.76
#